data_AF-A0A3G8XMV2-F1
#
_entry.id   AF-A0A3G8XMV2-F1
#
_cell.length_a   1.000
_cell.length_b   1.000
_cell.length_c   1.000
_cell.angle_alpha   90.00
_cell.angle_beta   90.00
_cell.angle_gamma   90.00
#
_symmetry.space_group_name_H-M   'P 1'
#
loop_
_entity.id
_entity.type
_entity.pdbx_description
1 polymer ?
#
loop_
_entity_poly.entity_id
_entity_poly.type
_entity_poly.pdbx_seq_one_letter_code
_entity_poly.pdbx_strand_id
1 'polypeptide(L)' 'MKEKYITNRIFTSIGYDIEPGEKRVFETDVYAYYPNLKKGRYRISKSYNFDKDRPITEDEVHWIYAEFTIE' A
#
# COMPACT_ATOMS: atom_id res chain seq x y z
N MET A 1 9.59 20.92 12.32
CA MET A 1 8.29 20.29 12.00
C MET A 1 8.49 18.79 12.03
N LYS A 2 7.65 18.02 12.75
CA LYS A 2 7.78 16.56 12.77
C LYS A 2 7.10 16.00 11.52
N GLU A 3 7.88 15.42 10.61
CA GLU A 3 7.36 14.67 9.47
C GLU A 3 6.49 13.53 9.99
N LYS A 4 5.21 13.55 9.61
CA LYS A 4 4.22 12.56 10.06
C LYS A 4 4.26 11.41 9.05
N TYR A 5 5.15 10.45 9.27
CA TYR A 5 5.21 9.25 8.43
C TYR A 5 3.91 8.45 8.61
N ILE A 6 3.09 8.40 7.56
CA ILE A 6 1.94 7.49 7.47
C ILE A 6 2.53 6.08 7.34
N THR A 7 2.66 5.37 8.46
CA THR A 7 3.05 3.95 8.44
C THR A 7 1.84 3.14 7.96
N ASN A 8 1.83 2.79 6.68
CA ASN A 8 0.84 1.87 6.09
C ASN A 8 1.13 0.44 6.61
N ARG A 9 0.68 0.14 7.83
CA ARG A 9 0.95 -1.14 8.51
C ARG A 9 0.39 -2.38 7.80
N ILE A 10 -0.55 -2.20 6.88
CA ILE A 10 -1.24 -3.27 6.13
C ILE A 10 -0.34 -3.92 5.10
N PHE A 11 0.48 -3.10 4.45
CA PHE A 11 1.40 -3.57 3.43
C PHE A 11 2.79 -3.22 3.90
N THR A 12 3.46 -4.19 4.51
CA THR A 12 4.87 -4.05 4.87
C THR A 12 5.64 -3.50 3.66
N SER A 13 6.48 -2.49 3.90
CA SER A 13 7.40 -1.97 2.89
C SER A 13 8.53 -2.97 2.74
N ILE A 14 8.26 -4.04 1.99
CA ILE A 14 9.25 -5.04 1.60
C ILE A 14 9.53 -4.81 0.12
N GLY A 15 10.80 -4.88 -0.28
CA GLY A 15 11.17 -4.89 -1.70
C GLY A 15 10.81 -6.23 -2.33
N TYR A 16 10.29 -6.20 -3.56
CA TYR A 16 9.92 -7.41 -4.28
C TYR A 16 10.55 -7.38 -5.67
N ASP A 17 11.10 -8.52 -6.09
CA ASP A 17 11.40 -8.78 -7.48
C ASP A 17 10.14 -9.38 -8.12
N ILE A 18 9.66 -8.80 -9.22
CA ILE A 18 8.47 -9.24 -9.96
C ILE A 18 8.89 -9.42 -11.42
N GLU A 19 8.78 -10.64 -11.95
CA GLU A 19 9.08 -10.91 -13.35
C GLU A 19 7.95 -10.43 -14.28
N PRO A 20 8.25 -10.14 -15.57
CA PRO A 20 7.22 -9.79 -16.55
C PRO A 20 6.13 -10.87 -16.66
N GLY A 21 4.89 -10.50 -16.35
CA GLY A 21 3.74 -11.41 -16.37
C GLY A 21 3.48 -12.14 -15.04
N GLU A 22 4.39 -12.04 -14.07
CA GLU A 22 4.18 -12.57 -12.73
C GLU A 22 3.09 -11.77 -11.99
N LYS A 23 2.27 -12.48 -11.21
CA LYS A 23 1.27 -11.89 -10.31
C LYS A 23 1.58 -12.33 -8.89
N ARG A 24 1.65 -11.36 -7.97
CA ARG A 24 1.79 -11.59 -6.52
C ARG A 24 0.47 -11.21 -5.85
N VAL A 25 -0.02 -12.07 -4.98
CA VAL A 25 -1.20 -11.80 -4.15
C VAL A 25 -0.72 -11.43 -2.74
N PHE A 26 -1.24 -10.31 -2.23
CA PHE A 26 -0.99 -9.87 -0.86
C PHE A 26 -2.27 -10.05 -0.06
N GLU A 27 -2.28 -11.07 0.80
CA GLU A 27 -3.37 -11.29 1.75
C GLU A 27 -3.17 -10.37 2.96
N THR A 28 -4.25 -9.72 3.38
CA THR A 28 -4.24 -8.87 4.56
C THR A 28 -5.60 -8.89 5.24
N ASP A 29 -5.59 -8.91 6.58
CA ASP A 29 -6.82 -8.80 7.36
C ASP A 29 -7.17 -7.32 7.55
N VAL A 30 -8.05 -6.83 6.68
CA VAL A 30 -8.51 -5.45 6.71
C VAL A 30 -9.11 -5.07 8.08
N TYR A 31 -9.78 -5.99 8.78
CA TYR A 31 -10.39 -5.72 10.08
C TYR A 31 -9.37 -5.68 11.22
N ALA A 32 -8.28 -6.45 11.13
CA ALA A 32 -7.20 -6.38 12.10
C ALA A 32 -6.54 -4.99 12.12
N TYR A 33 -6.40 -4.34 10.95
CA TYR A 33 -5.77 -3.03 10.85
C TYR A 33 -6.76 -1.86 10.94
N TYR A 34 -8.01 -2.07 10.56
CA TYR A 34 -9.08 -1.08 10.63
C TYR A 34 -10.34 -1.65 11.26
N PRO A 35 -10.34 -1.90 12.58
CA PRO A 35 -11.45 -2.57 13.27
C PRO A 35 -12.76 -1.78 13.26
N ASN A 36 -12.71 -0.49 12.89
CA ASN A 36 -13.85 0.42 12.89
C ASN A 36 -14.33 0.82 11.49
N LEU A 37 -13.98 0.06 10.44
CA LEU A 37 -14.53 0.29 9.11
C LEU A 37 -16.05 0.10 9.15
N LYS A 38 -16.76 1.05 8.55
CA LYS A 38 -18.22 0.99 8.40
C LYS A 38 -18.55 0.36 7.05
N LYS A 39 -19.81 -0.01 6.86
CA LYS A 39 -20.29 -0.39 5.53
C LYS A 39 -20.06 0.75 4.55
N GLY A 40 -19.53 0.42 3.36
CA GLY A 40 -19.18 1.42 2.37
C GLY A 40 -18.13 0.97 1.37
N ARG A 41 -17.81 1.86 0.43
CA ARG A 41 -16.79 1.66 -0.60
C ARG A 41 -15.49 2.31 -0.15
N TYR A 42 -14.40 1.56 -0.28
CA TYR A 42 -13.07 1.96 0.13
C TYR A 42 -12.08 1.80 -1.03
N ARG A 43 -11.03 2.63 -1.00
CA ARG A 43 -9.87 2.52 -1.88
C ARG A 43 -8.61 2.42 -1.05
N ILE A 44 -7.80 1.42 -1.34
CA ILE A 44 -6.43 1.29 -0.85
C ILE A 44 -5.50 1.95 -1.87
N SER A 45 -4.54 2.71 -1.37
CA SER A 45 -3.43 3.24 -2.16
C SER A 45 -2.11 2.86 -1.50
N LYS A 46 -1.17 2.33 -2.27
CA LYS A 46 0.19 2.04 -1.79
C LYS A 46 1.19 2.63 -2.78
N SER A 47 2.12 3.43 -2.26
CA SER A 47 3.25 3.90 -3.05
C SER A 47 4.29 2.80 -3.21
N TYR A 48 5.02 2.82 -4.33
CA TYR A 48 6.16 1.95 -4.56
C TYR A 48 7.26 2.68 -5.34
N ASN A 49 8.48 2.14 -5.26
CA ASN A 49 9.62 2.57 -6.05
C ASN A 49 10.28 1.34 -6.67
N PHE A 50 10.89 1.52 -7.83
CA PHE A 50 11.77 0.53 -8.46
C PHE A 50 13.17 0.55 -7.86
N ASP A 51 13.61 1.69 -7.31
CA ASP A 51 14.90 1.84 -6.66
C ASP A 51 14.77 1.73 -5.13
N LYS A 52 15.29 0.64 -4.57
CA LYS A 52 15.28 0.38 -3.13
C LYS A 52 16.26 1.26 -2.34
N ASP A 53 17.28 1.80 -3.01
CA ASP A 53 18.42 2.48 -2.39
C ASP A 53 18.29 4.02 -2.47
N ARG A 54 17.25 4.51 -3.16
CA ARG A 54 16.97 5.94 -3.33
C ARG A 54 15.72 6.38 -2.56
N PRO A 55 15.82 7.37 -1.65
CA PRO A 55 14.65 7.98 -1.02
C PRO A 55 13.78 8.67 -2.07
N ILE A 56 12.47 8.44 -1.98
CA ILE A 56 11.50 8.94 -2.94
C ILE A 56 11.26 10.43 -2.71
N THR A 57 11.42 11.25 -3.75
CA THR A 57 10.88 12.63 -3.78
C THR A 57 9.42 12.59 -4.22
N GLU A 58 8.58 13.52 -3.75
CA GLU A 58 7.12 13.51 -4.04
C GLU A 58 6.78 13.38 -5.53
N ASP A 59 7.66 13.88 -6.41
CA ASP A 59 7.49 13.87 -7.88
C ASP A 59 7.74 12.49 -8.55
N GLU A 60 8.33 11.51 -7.85
CA GLU A 60 8.72 10.21 -8.41
C GLU A 60 7.93 9.03 -7.82
N VAL A 61 6.90 9.29 -7.02
CA VAL A 61 6.12 8.25 -6.35
C VAL A 61 5.20 7.55 -7.36
N HIS A 62 5.41 6.26 -7.59
CA HIS A 62 4.42 5.43 -8.27
C HIS A 62 3.39 4.90 -7.26
N TRP A 63 2.16 4.72 -7.71
CA TRP A 63 1.05 4.27 -6.87
C TRP A 63 0.33 3.07 -7.48
N ILE A 64 0.02 2.09 -6.63
CA ILE A 64 -0.96 1.05 -6.92
C ILE A 64 -2.24 1.31 -6.13
N TYR A 65 -3.38 0.98 -6.74
CA TYR A 65 -4.69 1.16 -6.15
C TYR A 65 -5.51 -0.12 -6.22
N ALA A 66 -6.31 -0.37 -5.18
CA ALA A 66 -7.32 -1.42 -5.17
C ALA A 66 -8.60 -0.89 -4.51
N GLU A 67 -9.76 -1.29 -5.01
CA GLU A 67 -11.06 -0.89 -4.49
C GLU A 67 -11.82 -2.08 -3.94
N PHE A 68 -12.52 -1.88 -2.83
CA PHE A 68 -13.33 -2.92 -2.19
C PHE A 68 -14.55 -2.33 -1.49
N THR A 69 -15.54 -3.18 -1.22
CA THR A 69 -16.78 -2.82 -0.52
C THR A 69 -16.92 -3.66 0.74
N ILE A 70 -17.33 -3.03 1.83
CA ILE A 70 -17.79 -3.70 3.05
C ILE A 70 -19.31 -3.58 3.09
N GLU A 71 -19.99 -4.73 3.18
CA GLU A 71 -21.45 -4.86 3.17
C GLU A 71 -22.08 -5.12 4.53
#